data_AF-A0A8S2WCL6-F1
#
_entry.id   AF-A0A8S2WCL6-F1
#
_cell.length_a   1.000
_cell.length_b   1.000
_cell.length_c   1.000
_cell.angle_alpha   90.00
_cell.angle_beta   90.00
_cell.angle_gamma   90.00
#
_symmetry.space_group_name_H-M   'P 1'
#
loop_
_entity.id
_entity.type
_entity.pdbx_description
1 polymer ?
#
loop_
_entity_poly.entity_id
_entity_poly.type
_entity_poly.pdbx_seq_one_letter_code
_entity_poly.pdbx_strand_id
1 'polypeptide(L)' 'FNEHTKHLNEILSILAKANFQVNADKCCIAVQEIDFLSHTINEQLIKPNGNKITAIIDLPAPTTIKEANE' A
#
# COMPACT_ATOMS: atom_id res chain seq x y z
N PHE A 1 -11.56 -9.10 15.37
CA PHE A 1 -10.48 -8.60 16.26
C PHE A 1 -9.57 -9.71 16.79
N ASN A 2 -10.12 -10.82 17.32
CA ASN A 2 -9.29 -11.91 17.87
C ASN A 2 -8.40 -12.56 16.80
N GLU A 3 -8.96 -12.84 15.62
CA GLU A 3 -8.21 -13.35 14.47
C GLU A 3 -7.10 -12.39 13.99
N HIS A 4 -7.40 -11.08 13.91
CA HIS A 4 -6.40 -10.08 13.55
C HIS A 4 -5.21 -10.07 14.53
N THR A 5 -5.48 -10.19 15.83
CA THR A 5 -4.44 -10.25 16.87
C THR A 5 -3.61 -11.53 16.75
N LYS A 6 -4.25 -12.66 16.40
CA LYS A 6 -3.54 -13.92 16.13
C LYS A 6 -2.59 -13.78 14.94
N HIS A 7 -3.07 -13.25 13.81
CA HIS A 7 -2.24 -13.03 12.62
C HIS A 7 -1.08 -12.08 12.90
N LEU A 8 -1.33 -10.98 13.61
CA LEU A 8 -0.29 -10.01 13.95
C LEU A 8 0.81 -10.65 14.79
N ASN A 9 0.46 -11.43 15.81
CA ASN A 9 1.43 -12.15 16.64
C ASN A 9 2.26 -13.15 15.83
N GLU A 10 1.64 -13.89 14.93
CA GLU A 10 2.32 -14.86 14.07
C GLU A 10 3.33 -14.17 13.14
N ILE A 11 2.91 -13.11 12.45
CA ILE A 11 3.76 -12.34 11.53
C ILE A 11 4.94 -11.71 12.28
N LEU A 12 4.68 -11.05 13.42
CA LEU A 12 5.75 -10.42 14.21
C LEU A 12 6.72 -11.46 14.77
N SER A 13 6.24 -12.64 15.18
CA SER A 13 7.08 -13.76 15.63
C SER A 13 8.00 -14.26 14.51
N ILE A 14 7.48 -14.41 13.29
CA ILE A 14 8.25 -14.83 12.12
C ILE A 14 9.32 -13.79 11.76
N LEU A 15 8.95 -12.51 11.72
CA LEU A 15 9.87 -11.41 11.44
C LEU A 15 11.00 -11.34 12.47
N ALA A 16 10.67 -11.47 13.76
CA ALA A 16 11.65 -11.51 14.83
C ALA A 16 12.61 -12.70 14.72
N LYS A 17 12.10 -13.90 14.42
CA LYS A 17 12.93 -15.10 14.19
C LYS A 17 13.89 -14.95 13.02
N ALA A 18 13.47 -14.25 11.97
CA ALA A 18 14.28 -13.95 10.80
C ALA A 18 15.17 -12.69 11.00
N ASN A 19 15.23 -12.13 12.21
CA ASN A 19 16.04 -10.98 12.58
C ASN A 19 15.72 -9.70 11.79
N PHE A 20 14.46 -9.55 11.35
CA PHE A 20 13.94 -8.32 10.76
C PHE A 20 13.46 -7.35 11.84
N GLN A 21 13.63 -6.06 11.56
CA GLN A 21 13.11 -4.98 12.41
C GLN A 21 11.95 -4.27 11.70
N VAL A 22 10.90 -3.99 12.46
CA VAL A 22 9.71 -3.30 11.98
C VAL A 22 9.79 -1.84 12.43
N ASN A 23 9.56 -0.90 11.50
CA ASN A 23 9.48 0.52 11.81
C ASN A 23 8.05 0.86 12.28
N ALA A 24 7.88 1.04 13.59
CA ALA A 24 6.58 1.33 14.20
C ALA A 24 5.92 2.60 13.64
N ASP A 25 6.70 3.65 13.35
CA ASP A 25 6.16 4.92 12.84
C ASP A 25 5.55 4.79 11.44
N LYS A 26 5.99 3.79 10.67
CA LYS A 26 5.48 3.50 9.32
C LYS A 26 4.40 2.43 9.30
N CYS A 27 4.10 1.80 10.43
CA CYS A 27 3.12 0.72 10.50
C CYS A 27 1.70 1.26 10.70
N CYS A 28 0.78 0.79 9.87
CA CYS A 28 -0.66 0.98 10.07
C CYS A 28 -1.26 -0.35 10.54
N ILE A 29 -1.78 -0.41 11.76
CA ILE A 29 -2.34 -1.63 12.39
C ILE A 29 -3.76 -1.33 12.85
N ALA A 30 -4.66 -2.31 12.73
CA ALA A 30 -6.06 -2.20 13.14
C ALA A 30 -6.84 -1.01 12.53
N VAL A 31 -6.53 -0.66 11.28
CA VAL A 31 -7.23 0.35 10.49
C VAL A 31 -8.27 -0.29 9.56
N GLN A 32 -9.32 0.45 9.20
CA GLN A 32 -10.36 -0.02 8.27
C GLN A 32 -9.97 0.13 6.80
N GLU A 33 -9.02 1.03 6.51
CA GLU A 33 -8.52 1.30 5.17
C GLU A 33 -6.99 1.49 5.23
N ILE A 34 -6.28 0.95 4.25
CA ILE A 34 -4.82 1.04 4.16
C ILE A 34 -4.36 1.20 2.71
N ASP A 35 -3.35 2.03 2.51
CA ASP A 35 -2.64 2.12 1.24
C ASP A 35 -1.59 1.02 1.13
N PHE A 36 -1.71 0.17 0.12
CA PHE A 36 -0.80 -0.92 -0.18
C PHE A 36 -0.55 -1.05 -1.69
N LEU A 37 0.73 -1.03 -2.08
CA LEU A 37 1.16 -1.17 -3.48
C LEU A 37 0.39 -0.29 -4.47
N SER A 38 0.24 1.01 -4.16
CA SER A 38 -0.52 1.99 -4.97
C SER A 38 -2.03 1.75 -5.08
N HIS A 39 -2.59 0.94 -4.17
CA HIS A 39 -4.01 0.73 -4.04
C HIS A 39 -4.43 1.10 -2.62
N THR A 40 -5.62 1.65 -2.50
CA THR A 40 -6.30 1.86 -1.23
C THR A 40 -7.24 0.68 -1.01
N ILE A 41 -7.01 -0.09 0.05
CA ILE A 41 -7.72 -1.33 0.35
C ILE A 41 -8.59 -1.11 1.58
N ASN A 42 -9.87 -1.46 1.49
CA ASN A 42 -10.77 -1.55 2.63
C ASN A 42 -11.47 -2.94 2.66
N GLU A 43 -12.37 -3.16 3.63
CA GLU A 43 -13.07 -4.45 3.79
C GLU A 43 -13.88 -4.92 2.57
N GLN A 44 -14.26 -4.01 1.67
CA GLN A 44 -15.22 -4.27 0.60
C GLN A 44 -14.64 -4.09 -0.80
N LEU A 45 -13.60 -3.27 -0.95
CA LEU A 45 -13.14 -2.73 -2.22
C LEU A 45 -11.62 -2.56 -2.22
N ILE A 46 -11.04 -2.82 -3.39
CA ILE A 46 -9.66 -2.44 -3.71
C ILE A 46 -9.78 -1.33 -4.73
N LYS A 47 -9.31 -0.13 -4.40
CA LYS A 47 -9.33 1.03 -5.30
C LYS A 47 -7.92 1.43 -5.67
N PRO A 48 -7.65 1.83 -6.93
CA PRO A 48 -6.38 2.47 -7.26
C PRO A 48 -6.22 3.75 -6.42
N ASN A 49 -5.02 3.97 -5.88
CA ASN A 49 -4.75 5.12 -5.02
C ASN A 49 -4.94 6.42 -5.84
N GLY A 50 -5.69 7.37 -5.27
CA GLY A 50 -6.05 8.63 -5.92
C GLY A 50 -4.84 9.39 -6.48
N ASN A 51 -3.68 9.31 -5.82
CA ASN A 51 -2.46 10.00 -6.28
C ASN A 51 -1.99 9.56 -7.67
N LYS A 52 -2.18 8.28 -8.04
CA LYS A 52 -1.84 7.80 -9.39
C LYS A 52 -2.88 8.21 -10.42
N ILE A 53 -4.15 8.29 -10.02
CA ILE A 53 -5.23 8.74 -10.89
C ILE A 53 -5.01 10.21 -11.25
N THR A 54 -4.71 11.05 -10.27
CA THR A 54 -4.39 12.47 -10.47
C THR A 54 -3.19 12.64 -11.39
N ALA A 55 -2.12 11.86 -11.20
CA ALA A 55 -0.94 11.91 -12.06
C ALA A 55 -1.23 11.54 -13.54
N ILE A 56 -2.19 10.65 -13.81
CA ILE A 56 -2.63 10.31 -15.17
C ILE A 56 -3.53 11.41 -15.75
N ILE A 57 -4.43 11.97 -14.95
CA ILE A 57 -5.35 13.05 -15.38
C ILE A 57 -4.58 14.32 -15.72
N ASP A 58 -3.57 14.66 -14.91
CA ASP A 58 -2.74 15.85 -15.08
C ASP A 58 -1.61 15.66 -16.09
N LEU A 59 -1.50 14.47 -16.70
CA LEU A 59 -0.45 14.19 -17.67
C LEU A 59 -0.69 15.02 -18.95
N PRO A 60 0.22 15.95 -19.31
CA PRO A 60 0.08 16.70 -20.54
C PRO A 60 0.23 15.74 -21.74
N ALA A 61 -0.44 16.07 -22.85
CA ALA A 61 -0.29 15.30 -24.08
C ALA A 61 1.20 15.30 -24.51
N PRO A 62 1.79 14.13 -24.79
CA PRO A 62 3.19 14.05 -25.19
C PRO A 62 3.40 14.83 -26.50
N THR A 63 4.42 15.68 -26.52
CA THR A 63 4.77 16.51 -27.69
C THR A 63 5.84 15.87 -28.56
N THR A 64 6.51 14.84 -28.05
CA THR A 64 7.56 14.11 -28.75
C THR A 64 7.31 12.60 -28.75
N ILE A 65 7.87 11.91 -29.74
CA ILE A 65 7.79 10.44 -29.85
C ILE A 65 8.44 9.77 -28.62
N LYS A 66 9.40 10.42 -27.97
CA LYS A 66 10.07 9.86 -26.78
C LYS A 66 9.14 9.86 -25.57
N GLU A 67 8.38 10.94 -25.36
CA GLU A 67 7.37 11.06 -24.29
C GLU A 67 6.17 10.14 -24.52
N ALA A 68 5.84 9.81 -25.78
CA ALA A 68 4.74 8.91 -26.11
C ALA A 68 5.03 7.41 -25.84
N ASN A 69 6.30 7.06 -25.57
CA ASN A 69 6.75 5.68 -25.35
C ASN A 69 7.18 5.41 -23.88
N GLU A 70 6.98 6.37 -22.98
CA GLU A 70 7.16 6.23 -21.52
C GLU A 70 5.83 5.88 -20.82
#